data_AF-A0A4Z0QZK5-F1
#
_entry.id   AF-A0A4Z0QZK5-F1
#
_cell.length_a   1.000
_cell.length_b   1.000
_cell.length_c   1.000
_cell.angle_alpha   90.00
_cell.angle_beta   90.00
_cell.angle_gamma   90.00
#
_symmetry.space_group_name_H-M   'P 1'
#
loop_
_entity.id
_entity.type
_entity.pdbx_description
1 polymer ?
#
loop_
_entity_poly.entity_id
_entity_poly.type
_entity_poly.pdbx_seq_one_letter_code
_entity_poly.pdbx_strand_id
1 'polypeptide(L)'
;MKCEIIKDLLPSYIEGLTSNHSNEEIEKHMENCQECKTFYQEMTGEIKGKLPATEVEGLDFLKKVRKNSIRTAALAAGSVAVVLLILVSLFAVGFSVSSKDMDMTYQLTENHLQITFQLKNGHDLTRRSEKPRFIYDDDHKLIGIEDRYRPVWVFNNPFDDVGSSFSLGTELLHQESKEQFTNTLIIEYSDKTVTFVNGELVE
;
A
#
# COMPACT_ATOMS: atom_id res chain seq x y z
N MET A 1 26.11 -43.62 64.37
CA MET A 1 24.90 -44.02 63.62
C MET A 1 25.28 -44.45 62.20
N LYS A 2 24.55 -45.36 61.56
CA LYS A 2 24.82 -45.77 60.16
C LYS A 2 24.18 -44.77 59.19
N CYS A 3 24.84 -44.47 58.06
CA CYS A 3 24.37 -43.49 57.08
C CYS A 3 22.96 -43.78 56.54
N GLU A 4 22.59 -45.06 56.37
CA GLU A 4 21.25 -45.47 55.91
C GLU A 4 20.16 -44.98 56.87
N ILE A 5 20.39 -45.14 58.18
CA ILE A 5 19.44 -44.72 59.21
C ILE A 5 19.31 -43.19 59.23
N ILE A 6 20.41 -42.47 58.99
CA ILE A 6 20.39 -41.01 58.89
C ILE A 6 19.57 -40.58 57.67
N LYS A 7 19.81 -41.17 56.49
CA LYS A 7 19.06 -40.86 55.27
C LYS A 7 17.56 -41.09 55.42
N ASP A 8 17.15 -42.15 56.13
CA ASP A 8 15.74 -42.42 56.41
C ASP A 8 15.11 -41.41 57.38
N LEU A 9 15.89 -40.88 58.33
CA LEU A 9 15.42 -39.92 59.33
C LEU A 9 15.53 -38.45 58.89
N LEU A 10 16.35 -38.15 57.88
CA LEU A 10 16.59 -36.79 57.40
C LEU A 10 15.32 -36.05 56.92
N PRO A 11 14.37 -36.67 56.20
CA PRO A 11 13.10 -36.02 55.86
C PRO A 11 12.35 -35.54 57.11
N SER A 12 12.17 -36.42 58.09
CA SER A 12 11.48 -36.12 59.35
C SER A 12 12.25 -35.07 60.19
N TYR A 13 13.58 -35.07 60.11
CA TYR A 13 14.43 -34.07 60.76
C TYR A 13 14.25 -32.67 60.14
N ILE A 14 14.20 -32.58 58.81
CA ILE A 14 13.93 -31.33 58.09
C ILE A 14 12.55 -30.77 58.46
N GLU A 15 11.56 -31.64 58.65
CA GLU A 15 10.21 -31.27 59.09
C GLU A 15 10.10 -30.99 60.60
N GLY A 16 11.17 -31.17 61.37
CA GLY A 16 11.20 -30.95 62.82
C GLY A 16 10.40 -31.97 63.64
N LEU A 17 10.15 -33.16 63.08
CA LEU A 17 9.34 -34.24 63.67
C LEU A 17 10.17 -35.28 64.46
N THR A 18 11.48 -35.07 64.56
CA THR A 18 12.41 -35.94 65.30
C THR A 18 12.59 -35.48 66.75
N SER A 19 12.88 -36.43 67.65
CA SER A 19 13.13 -36.13 69.06
C SER A 19 14.47 -35.39 69.26
N ASN A 20 14.62 -34.62 70.33
CA ASN A 20 15.88 -33.92 70.65
C ASN A 20 17.09 -34.86 70.70
N HIS A 21 16.91 -36.07 71.26
CA HIS A 21 17.96 -37.08 71.30
C HIS A 21 18.34 -37.56 69.88
N SER A 22 17.37 -37.67 68.98
CA SER A 22 17.62 -38.03 67.58
C SER A 22 18.34 -36.90 66.83
N ASN A 23 17.99 -35.64 67.10
CA ASN A 23 18.62 -34.47 66.48
C ASN A 23 20.10 -34.39 66.80
N GLU A 24 20.49 -34.53 68.08
CA GLU A 24 21.90 -34.50 68.49
C GLU A 24 22.73 -35.59 67.79
N GLU A 25 22.18 -36.79 67.63
CA GLU A 25 22.88 -37.89 66.96
C GLU A 25 22.99 -37.69 65.44
N ILE A 26 21.98 -37.06 64.82
CA ILE A 26 21.99 -36.68 63.40
C ILE A 26 23.03 -35.58 63.15
N GLU A 27 23.07 -34.54 63.99
CA GLU A 27 24.03 -33.45 63.91
C GLU A 27 25.49 -33.94 64.06
N LYS A 28 25.79 -34.72 65.11
CA LYS A 28 27.12 -35.33 65.32
C LYS A 28 27.57 -36.19 64.14
N HIS A 29 26.62 -36.87 63.48
CA HIS A 29 26.93 -37.67 62.28
C HIS A 29 27.22 -36.79 61.06
N MET A 30 26.43 -35.73 60.84
CA MET A 30 26.66 -34.79 59.73
C MET A 30 27.95 -33.98 59.88
N GLU A 31 28.45 -33.78 61.10
CA GLU A 31 29.78 -33.18 61.34
C GLU A 31 30.91 -34.06 60.79
N ASN A 32 30.77 -35.38 60.84
CA ASN A 32 31.81 -36.34 60.49
C ASN A 32 31.56 -37.07 59.15
N CYS A 33 30.39 -36.89 58.54
CA CYS A 33 30.00 -37.55 57.30
C CYS A 33 29.59 -36.54 56.22
N GLN A 34 30.50 -36.30 55.28
CA GLN A 34 30.28 -35.38 54.17
C GLN A 34 29.14 -35.86 53.23
N GLU A 35 28.95 -37.17 53.07
CA GLU A 35 27.88 -37.72 52.22
C GLU A 35 26.49 -37.39 52.74
N CYS A 36 26.26 -37.56 54.04
CA CYS A 36 24.96 -37.24 54.67
C CYS A 36 24.72 -35.72 54.68
N LYS A 37 25.77 -34.92 54.82
CA LYS A 37 25.68 -33.46 54.75
C LYS A 37 25.29 -32.97 53.35
N THR A 38 25.89 -33.54 52.29
CA THR A 38 25.51 -33.21 50.91
C THR A 38 24.06 -33.61 50.63
N PHE A 39 23.63 -34.80 51.07
CA PHE A 39 22.26 -35.26 50.90
C PHE A 39 21.23 -34.35 51.61
N TYR A 40 21.54 -33.88 52.82
CA TYR A 40 20.72 -32.88 53.51
C TYR A 40 20.62 -31.57 52.71
N GLN A 41 21.73 -31.06 52.17
CA GLN A 41 21.76 -29.82 51.37
C GLN A 41 21.00 -29.94 50.04
N GLU A 42 21.00 -31.12 49.42
CA GLU A 42 20.17 -31.43 48.25
C GLU A 42 18.67 -31.32 48.59
N MET A 43 18.26 -31.89 49.72
CA MET A 43 16.86 -31.90 50.16
C MET A 43 16.35 -30.53 50.63
N THR A 44 17.19 -29.72 51.29
CA THR A 44 16.84 -28.37 51.74
C THR A 44 16.97 -27.32 50.64
N GLY A 45 17.44 -27.69 49.45
CA GLY A 45 17.65 -26.77 48.34
C GLY A 45 18.78 -25.76 48.57
N GLU A 46 19.67 -26.00 49.54
CA GLU A 46 20.83 -25.16 49.82
C GLU A 46 21.94 -25.30 48.77
N ILE A 47 21.88 -26.33 47.91
CA ILE A 47 22.68 -26.40 46.71
C ILE A 47 22.17 -25.33 45.73
N LYS A 48 22.72 -24.13 45.85
CA LYS A 48 22.84 -23.17 44.74
C LYS A 48 23.76 -23.78 43.67
N GLY A 49 23.28 -24.83 43.03
CA GLY A 49 23.79 -25.22 41.72
C GLY A 49 23.62 -23.98 40.85
N LYS A 50 24.74 -23.49 40.31
CA LYS A 50 24.71 -22.58 39.16
C LYS A 50 23.97 -23.30 38.03
N LEU A 51 22.65 -23.24 38.07
CA LEU A 51 21.86 -23.25 36.84
C LEU A 51 22.40 -22.04 36.06
N PRO A 52 22.99 -22.21 34.86
CA PRO A 52 23.19 -21.06 34.01
C PRO A 52 21.79 -20.49 33.82
N ALA A 53 21.57 -19.30 34.36
CA ALA A 53 20.43 -18.50 33.98
C ALA A 53 20.54 -18.37 32.47
N THR A 54 19.73 -19.14 31.73
CA THR A 54 19.40 -18.86 30.35
C THR A 54 18.55 -17.59 30.37
N GLU A 55 19.20 -16.48 30.69
CA GLU A 55 18.69 -15.14 30.51
C GLU A 55 18.47 -14.95 29.01
N VAL A 56 17.23 -15.18 28.58
CA VAL A 56 16.48 -14.28 27.72
C VAL A 56 17.14 -13.81 26.40
N GLU A 57 18.11 -14.52 25.82
CA GLU A 57 18.62 -14.21 24.47
C GLU A 57 17.55 -14.47 23.37
N GLY A 58 16.51 -15.24 23.68
CA GLY A 58 15.40 -15.52 22.77
C GLY A 58 14.55 -14.30 22.41
N LEU A 59 14.44 -13.29 23.29
CA LEU A 59 13.58 -12.12 23.02
C LEU A 59 14.23 -11.11 22.06
N ASP A 60 15.57 -10.96 22.09
CA ASP A 60 16.27 -10.04 21.18
C ASP A 60 16.51 -10.64 19.79
N PHE A 61 16.67 -11.96 19.69
CA PHE A 61 16.68 -12.65 18.40
C PHE A 61 15.34 -12.50 17.67
N LEU A 62 14.21 -12.69 18.37
CA LEU A 62 12.88 -12.54 17.77
C LEU A 62 12.61 -11.09 17.31
N LYS A 63 13.05 -10.07 18.08
CA LYS A 63 12.93 -8.66 17.68
C LYS A 63 13.78 -8.35 16.45
N LYS A 64 15.00 -8.88 16.36
CA LYS A 64 15.92 -8.64 15.23
C LYS A 64 15.45 -9.33 13.95
N VAL A 65 14.96 -10.56 14.05
CA VAL A 65 14.36 -11.30 12.92
C VAL A 65 13.08 -10.61 12.46
N ARG A 66 12.21 -10.15 13.37
CA ARG A 66 10.99 -9.40 13.04
C ARG A 66 11.28 -8.07 12.33
N LYS A 67 12.33 -7.34 12.74
CA LYS A 67 12.70 -6.07 12.09
C LYS A 67 13.26 -6.28 10.69
N ASN A 68 14.04 -7.34 10.46
CA ASN A 68 14.54 -7.67 9.13
C ASN A 68 13.42 -8.22 8.22
N SER A 69 12.51 -9.05 8.73
CA SER A 69 11.39 -9.58 7.95
C SER A 69 10.36 -8.50 7.59
N ILE A 70 10.09 -7.53 8.48
CA ILE A 70 9.25 -6.38 8.17
C ILE A 70 9.92 -5.48 7.14
N ARG A 71 11.25 -5.28 7.22
CA ARG A 71 11.99 -4.49 6.21
C ARG A 71 11.96 -5.15 4.83
N THR A 72 12.18 -6.45 4.74
CA THR A 72 12.11 -7.17 3.45
C THR A 72 10.68 -7.22 2.92
N ALA A 73 9.68 -7.43 3.78
CA ALA A 73 8.27 -7.36 3.39
C ALA A 73 7.87 -5.96 2.91
N ALA A 74 8.34 -4.89 3.57
CA ALA A 74 8.08 -3.52 3.15
C ALA A 74 8.76 -3.18 1.82
N LEU A 75 9.99 -3.66 1.60
CA LEU A 75 10.68 -3.51 0.31
C LEU A 75 9.96 -4.26 -0.82
N ALA A 76 9.48 -5.47 -0.56
CA ALA A 76 8.71 -6.25 -1.52
C ALA A 76 7.34 -5.63 -1.81
N ALA A 77 6.62 -5.19 -0.78
CA ALA A 77 5.35 -4.49 -0.96
C ALA A 77 5.55 -3.15 -1.70
N GLY A 78 6.61 -2.42 -1.37
CA GLY A 78 7.00 -1.18 -2.05
C GLY A 78 7.32 -1.41 -3.53
N SER A 79 8.09 -2.45 -3.86
CA SER A 79 8.40 -2.75 -5.26
C SER A 79 7.15 -3.14 -6.06
N VAL A 80 6.24 -3.93 -5.49
CA VAL A 80 4.95 -4.26 -6.10
C VAL A 80 4.12 -3.00 -6.32
N ALA A 81 4.04 -2.10 -5.33
CA ALA A 81 3.31 -0.85 -5.45
C ALA A 81 3.89 0.04 -6.57
N VAL A 82 5.22 0.14 -6.68
CA VAL A 82 5.87 0.89 -7.77
C VAL A 82 5.56 0.29 -9.13
N VAL A 83 5.62 -1.03 -9.28
CA VAL A 83 5.26 -1.72 -10.53
C VAL A 83 3.80 -1.46 -10.89
N LEU A 84 2.88 -1.54 -9.94
CA LEU A 84 1.47 -1.25 -10.16
C LEU A 84 1.25 0.21 -10.59
N LEU A 85 1.94 1.17 -9.98
CA LEU A 85 1.87 2.58 -10.37
C LEU A 85 2.37 2.80 -11.80
N ILE A 86 3.45 2.12 -12.21
CA ILE A 86 3.95 2.17 -13.59
C ILE A 86 2.90 1.60 -14.55
N LEU A 87 2.32 0.45 -14.25
CA LEU A 87 1.28 -0.15 -15.09
C LEU A 87 0.06 0.77 -15.23
N VAL A 88 -0.43 1.34 -14.13
CA VAL A 88 -1.53 2.32 -14.17
C VAL A 88 -1.14 3.54 -15.01
N SER A 89 0.10 4.01 -14.90
CA SER A 89 0.58 5.13 -15.72
C SER A 89 0.55 4.82 -17.22
N LEU A 90 1.00 3.63 -17.62
CA LEU A 90 1.14 3.23 -19.02
C LEU A 90 -0.20 2.91 -19.70
N PHE A 91 -1.13 2.29 -18.96
CA PHE A 91 -2.36 1.75 -19.53
C PHE A 91 -3.63 2.54 -19.19
N ALA A 92 -3.65 3.32 -18.10
CA ALA A 92 -4.85 4.06 -17.67
C ALA A 92 -4.70 5.59 -17.74
N VAL A 93 -3.53 6.11 -17.36
CA VAL A 93 -3.30 7.57 -17.30
C VAL A 93 -2.95 8.11 -18.69
N GLY A 94 -2.04 7.43 -19.39
CA GLY A 94 -1.59 7.78 -20.74
C GLY A 94 -0.68 8.99 -20.83
N PHE A 95 -0.18 9.23 -22.04
CA PHE A 95 0.70 10.34 -22.38
C PHE A 95 -0.02 11.32 -23.32
N SER A 96 0.29 12.61 -23.20
CA SER A 96 -0.34 13.64 -24.05
C SER A 96 0.07 13.46 -25.51
N VAL A 97 -0.92 13.60 -26.41
CA VAL A 97 -0.71 13.48 -27.86
C VAL A 97 -0.23 14.80 -28.45
N SER A 98 0.80 14.74 -29.29
CA SER A 98 1.24 15.86 -30.14
C SER A 98 0.32 15.99 -31.35
N SER A 99 0.03 17.23 -31.76
CA SER A 99 -0.85 17.49 -32.90
C SER A 99 -0.31 16.93 -34.23
N LYS A 100 0.99 16.70 -34.34
CA LYS A 100 1.62 16.11 -35.54
C LYS A 100 1.30 14.63 -35.71
N ASP A 101 1.10 13.94 -34.59
CA ASP A 101 0.86 12.50 -34.51
C ASP A 101 -0.65 12.15 -34.59
N MET A 102 -1.50 13.16 -34.79
CA MET A 102 -2.95 13.04 -34.87
C MET A 102 -3.47 13.62 -36.18
N ASP A 103 -4.31 12.87 -36.88
CA ASP A 103 -5.18 13.43 -37.90
C ASP A 103 -6.52 13.81 -37.26
N MET A 104 -6.96 15.04 -37.53
CA MET A 104 -8.24 15.57 -37.07
C MET A 104 -9.04 16.04 -38.28
N THR A 105 -10.23 15.49 -38.45
CA THR A 105 -11.22 15.95 -39.43
C THR A 105 -12.48 16.40 -38.71
N TYR A 106 -13.20 17.36 -39.28
CA TYR A 106 -14.46 17.83 -38.71
C TYR A 106 -15.50 18.07 -39.79
N GLN A 107 -16.76 17.87 -39.42
CA GLN A 107 -17.92 18.08 -40.27
C GLN A 107 -18.99 18.83 -39.47
N LEU A 108 -19.58 19.84 -40.10
CA LEU A 108 -20.66 20.63 -39.54
C LEU A 108 -21.94 20.33 -40.34
N THR A 109 -22.92 19.71 -39.69
CA THR A 109 -24.21 19.35 -40.31
C THR A 109 -25.32 20.08 -39.57
N GLU A 110 -25.91 21.11 -40.20
CA GLU A 110 -26.96 22.01 -39.68
C GLU A 110 -26.70 22.54 -38.25
N ASN A 111 -26.85 21.68 -37.24
CA ASN A 111 -26.74 21.97 -35.82
C ASN A 111 -25.85 20.98 -35.06
N HIS A 112 -25.03 20.18 -35.74
CA HIS A 112 -24.16 19.20 -35.09
C HIS A 112 -22.72 19.34 -35.62
N LEU A 113 -21.79 19.58 -34.70
CA LEU A 113 -20.36 19.50 -34.97
C LEU A 113 -19.87 18.10 -34.63
N GLN A 114 -19.37 17.38 -35.63
CA GLN A 114 -18.69 16.11 -35.44
C GLN A 114 -17.20 16.26 -35.76
N ILE A 115 -16.35 15.86 -34.82
CA ILE A 115 -14.89 15.86 -34.98
C ILE A 115 -14.40 14.42 -34.83
N THR A 116 -13.62 13.94 -35.79
CA THR A 116 -13.02 12.60 -35.77
C THR A 116 -11.51 12.73 -35.62
N PHE A 117 -10.97 11.93 -34.70
CA PHE A 117 -9.55 11.86 -34.38
C PHE A 117 -8.99 10.49 -34.77
N GLN A 118 -7.81 10.49 -35.37
CA GLN A 118 -7.09 9.28 -35.80
C GLN A 118 -5.62 9.40 -35.41
N LEU A 119 -5.16 8.55 -34.49
CA LEU A 119 -3.79 8.54 -34.01
C LEU A 119 -2.88 7.73 -34.97
N LYS A 120 -1.73 8.29 -35.32
CA LYS A 120 -0.81 7.72 -36.33
C LYS A 120 0.17 6.68 -35.79
N ASN A 121 0.40 6.67 -34.48
CA ASN A 121 1.48 5.89 -33.87
C ASN A 121 1.11 4.44 -33.52
N GLY A 122 -0.11 3.99 -33.83
CA GLY A 122 -0.58 2.63 -33.59
C GLY A 122 -0.94 2.29 -32.13
N HIS A 123 -0.82 3.27 -31.23
CA HIS A 123 -1.27 3.13 -29.85
C HIS A 123 -2.78 3.36 -29.72
N ASP A 124 -3.30 2.98 -28.56
CA ASP A 124 -4.70 3.19 -28.21
C ASP A 124 -4.91 4.66 -27.87
N LEU A 125 -5.97 5.25 -28.43
CA LEU A 125 -6.31 6.65 -28.24
C LEU A 125 -7.44 6.79 -27.23
N THR A 126 -7.19 7.55 -26.18
CA THR A 126 -8.19 7.93 -25.18
C THR A 126 -8.25 9.44 -25.02
N ARG A 127 -9.17 9.91 -24.18
CA ARG A 127 -9.33 11.34 -23.90
C ARG A 127 -9.49 11.59 -22.41
N ARG A 128 -8.96 12.72 -21.96
CA ARG A 128 -9.31 13.31 -20.67
C ARG A 128 -10.25 14.48 -20.92
N SER A 129 -11.42 14.42 -20.30
CA SER A 129 -12.36 15.53 -20.26
C SER A 129 -12.18 16.24 -18.92
N GLU A 130 -12.02 17.56 -18.95
CA GLU A 130 -12.26 18.36 -17.76
C GLU A 130 -13.76 18.55 -17.56
N LYS A 131 -14.17 19.01 -16.37
CA LYS A 131 -15.57 19.35 -16.13
C LYS A 131 -15.93 20.56 -16.99
N PRO A 132 -17.10 20.56 -17.64
CA PRO A 132 -17.55 21.70 -18.44
C PRO A 132 -17.58 22.96 -17.58
N ARG A 133 -17.10 24.07 -18.14
CA ARG A 133 -17.18 25.38 -17.52
C ARG A 133 -18.40 26.11 -18.07
N PHE A 134 -19.30 26.48 -17.17
CA PHE A 134 -20.49 27.25 -17.49
C PHE A 134 -20.19 28.75 -17.38
N ILE A 135 -20.58 29.52 -18.40
CA ILE A 135 -20.38 30.97 -18.50
C ILE A 135 -21.74 31.64 -18.27
N TYR A 136 -21.79 32.57 -17.32
CA TYR A 136 -22.99 33.31 -16.93
C TYR A 136 -22.80 34.80 -17.17
N ASP A 137 -23.90 35.50 -17.49
CA ASP A 137 -23.94 36.97 -17.52
C ASP A 137 -24.12 37.57 -16.11
N ASP A 138 -24.19 38.89 -16.04
CA ASP A 138 -24.37 39.64 -14.79
C ASP A 138 -25.71 39.30 -14.08
N ASP A 139 -26.73 38.92 -14.86
CA ASP A 139 -28.05 38.50 -14.39
C ASP A 139 -28.10 37.00 -14.00
N HIS A 140 -26.95 36.31 -13.97
CA HIS A 140 -26.81 34.87 -13.69
C HIS A 140 -27.54 33.96 -14.69
N LYS A 141 -27.82 34.44 -15.89
CA LYS A 141 -28.32 33.62 -17.00
C LYS A 141 -27.14 32.92 -17.67
N LEU A 142 -27.32 31.64 -18.00
CA LEU A 142 -26.31 30.87 -18.71
C LEU A 142 -26.19 31.38 -20.16
N ILE A 143 -24.99 31.85 -20.52
CA ILE A 143 -24.66 32.41 -21.84
C ILE A 143 -23.58 31.62 -22.58
N GLY A 144 -23.08 30.53 -21.99
CA GLY A 144 -22.18 29.65 -22.72
C GLY A 144 -21.68 28.45 -21.92
N ILE A 145 -21.09 27.52 -22.66
CA ILE A 145 -20.43 26.33 -22.12
C ILE A 145 -19.07 26.22 -22.79
N GLU A 146 -18.04 25.93 -21.99
CA GLU A 146 -16.69 25.62 -22.44
C GLU A 146 -16.34 24.18 -22.05
N ASP A 147 -16.15 23.32 -23.04
CA ASP A 147 -15.70 21.95 -22.90
C ASP A 147 -14.22 21.83 -23.25
N ARG A 148 -13.42 21.21 -22.37
CA ARG A 148 -11.98 21.00 -22.56
C ARG A 148 -11.65 19.52 -22.64
N TYR A 149 -10.97 19.13 -23.70
CA TYR A 149 -10.49 17.77 -23.93
C TYR A 149 -8.99 17.73 -24.19
N ARG A 150 -8.33 16.73 -23.60
CA ARG A 150 -6.93 16.39 -23.89
C ARG A 150 -6.86 14.99 -24.48
N PRO A 151 -6.48 14.82 -25.76
CA PRO A 151 -6.19 13.50 -26.30
C PRO A 151 -4.94 12.93 -25.62
N VAL A 152 -5.04 11.69 -25.18
CA VAL A 152 -3.93 10.96 -24.58
C VAL A 152 -3.83 9.57 -25.20
N TRP A 153 -2.62 9.10 -25.45
CA TRP A 153 -2.40 7.74 -25.94
C TRP A 153 -1.93 6.84 -24.80
N VAL A 154 -2.33 5.57 -24.85
CA VAL A 154 -1.93 4.52 -23.91
C VAL A 154 -1.36 3.34 -24.67
N PHE A 155 -0.54 2.53 -24.02
CA PHE A 155 -0.11 1.26 -24.62
C PHE A 155 -1.32 0.35 -24.82
N ASN A 156 -1.31 -0.40 -25.92
CA ASN A 156 -2.40 -1.32 -26.25
C ASN A 156 -2.58 -2.31 -25.11
N ASN A 157 -3.77 -2.29 -24.50
CA ASN A 157 -4.06 -3.10 -23.34
C ASN A 157 -4.55 -4.49 -23.81
N PRO A 158 -3.91 -5.61 -23.38
CA PRO A 158 -4.33 -6.95 -23.78
C PRO A 158 -5.75 -7.33 -23.31
N PHE A 159 -6.35 -6.56 -22.40
CA PHE A 159 -7.69 -6.81 -21.85
C PHE A 159 -8.78 -5.88 -22.42
N ASP A 160 -8.40 -4.78 -23.08
CA ASP A 160 -9.34 -3.77 -23.57
C ASP A 160 -8.70 -2.98 -24.73
N ASP A 161 -9.21 -3.19 -25.95
CA ASP A 161 -8.74 -2.47 -27.15
C ASP A 161 -9.75 -1.37 -27.48
N VAL A 162 -9.38 -0.14 -27.17
CA VAL A 162 -10.18 1.06 -27.45
C VAL A 162 -9.89 1.65 -28.84
N GLY A 163 -8.93 1.06 -29.57
CA GLY A 163 -8.51 1.48 -30.89
C GLY A 163 -7.75 2.81 -30.93
N SER A 164 -7.29 3.18 -32.12
CA SER A 164 -6.49 4.39 -32.37
C SER A 164 -7.33 5.62 -32.72
N SER A 165 -8.67 5.54 -32.60
CA SER A 165 -9.57 6.56 -33.12
C SER A 165 -10.83 6.75 -32.29
N PHE A 166 -11.33 7.98 -32.24
CA PHE A 166 -12.65 8.27 -31.69
C PHE A 166 -13.28 9.46 -32.39
N SER A 167 -14.59 9.62 -32.24
CA SER A 167 -15.30 10.83 -32.66
C SER A 167 -15.94 11.54 -31.48
N LEU A 168 -15.94 12.86 -31.51
CA LEU A 168 -16.65 13.74 -30.59
C LEU A 168 -17.78 14.43 -31.37
N GLY A 169 -18.98 14.40 -30.83
CA GLY A 169 -20.14 15.12 -31.35
C GLY A 169 -20.61 16.14 -30.31
N THR A 170 -20.94 17.34 -30.75
CA THR A 170 -21.64 18.34 -29.92
C THR A 170 -22.78 18.97 -30.70
N GLU A 171 -23.94 19.09 -30.04
CA GLU A 171 -25.07 19.82 -30.58
C GLU A 171 -24.85 21.32 -30.40
N LEU A 172 -24.96 22.04 -31.51
CA LEU A 172 -24.89 23.48 -31.57
C LEU A 172 -26.30 24.04 -31.54
N LEU A 173 -26.48 25.12 -30.80
CA LEU A 173 -27.75 25.82 -30.76
C LEU A 173 -28.08 26.46 -32.12
N HIS A 174 -29.38 26.64 -32.37
CA HIS A 174 -29.91 27.26 -33.59
C HIS A 174 -29.36 28.67 -33.81
N GLN A 175 -29.36 29.12 -35.07
CA GLN A 175 -28.65 30.32 -35.51
C GLN A 175 -29.11 31.59 -34.79
N GLU A 176 -30.39 31.73 -34.44
CA GLU A 176 -30.92 32.85 -33.64
C GLU A 176 -30.41 32.87 -32.19
N SER A 177 -30.08 31.70 -31.63
CA SER A 177 -29.53 31.57 -30.27
C SER A 177 -28.01 31.72 -30.19
N LYS A 178 -27.29 31.69 -31.32
CA LYS A 178 -25.82 31.86 -31.36
C LYS A 178 -25.38 33.26 -30.91
N GLU A 179 -26.25 34.27 -31.01
CA GLU A 179 -25.96 35.64 -30.55
C GLU A 179 -26.00 35.78 -29.02
N GLN A 180 -26.71 34.88 -28.32
CA GLN A 180 -26.89 34.93 -26.86
C GLN A 180 -26.18 33.79 -26.12
N PHE A 181 -25.75 32.75 -26.84
CA PHE A 181 -25.12 31.59 -26.24
C PHE A 181 -23.90 31.13 -27.03
N THR A 182 -22.78 30.92 -26.32
CA THR A 182 -21.52 30.48 -26.91
C THR A 182 -21.19 29.04 -26.50
N ASN A 183 -21.08 28.14 -27.47
CA ASN A 183 -20.53 26.80 -27.27
C ASN A 183 -19.04 26.81 -27.67
N THR A 184 -18.17 26.62 -26.69
CA THR A 184 -16.71 26.59 -26.91
C THR A 184 -16.19 25.19 -26.64
N LEU A 185 -15.49 24.62 -27.61
CA LEU A 185 -14.85 23.32 -27.50
C LEU A 185 -13.34 23.50 -27.69
N ILE A 186 -12.57 23.10 -26.70
CA ILE A 186 -11.12 23.29 -26.65
C ILE A 186 -10.46 21.91 -26.62
N ILE A 187 -9.54 21.68 -27.56
CA ILE A 187 -8.73 20.47 -27.67
C ILE A 187 -7.27 20.85 -27.38
N GLU A 188 -6.72 20.32 -26.30
CA GLU A 188 -5.38 20.63 -25.83
C GLU A 188 -4.42 19.48 -26.15
N TYR A 189 -3.64 19.64 -27.22
CA TYR A 189 -2.49 18.78 -27.54
C TYR A 189 -1.28 19.16 -26.67
N SER A 190 -0.24 18.34 -26.70
CA SER A 190 1.01 18.63 -25.97
C SER A 190 1.78 19.83 -26.53
N ASP A 191 1.57 20.16 -27.81
CA ASP A 191 2.30 21.20 -28.55
C ASP A 191 1.44 22.41 -28.93
N LYS A 192 0.10 22.27 -28.96
CA LYS A 192 -0.83 23.38 -29.26
C LYS A 192 -2.23 23.15 -28.72
N THR A 193 -3.03 24.21 -28.75
CA THR A 193 -4.47 24.15 -28.46
C THR A 193 -5.25 24.47 -29.73
N VAL A 194 -6.34 23.74 -29.95
CA VAL A 194 -7.28 23.96 -31.05
C VAL A 194 -8.64 24.29 -30.45
N THR A 195 -9.27 25.37 -30.89
CA THR A 195 -10.54 25.84 -30.32
C THR A 195 -11.61 25.89 -31.40
N PHE A 196 -12.80 25.40 -31.08
CA PHE A 196 -14.00 25.59 -31.87
C PHE A 196 -14.95 26.48 -31.08
N VAL A 197 -15.48 27.52 -31.73
CA VAL A 197 -16.49 28.41 -31.17
C VAL A 197 -17.74 28.33 -32.06
N ASN A 198 -18.86 27.90 -31.49
CA ASN A 198 -20.15 27.76 -32.18
C ASN A 198 -20.09 26.92 -33.47
N GLY A 199 -19.17 25.94 -33.52
CA GLY A 199 -18.94 25.07 -34.66
C GLY A 199 -17.80 25.49 -35.58
N GLU A 200 -17.31 26.72 -35.44
CA GLU A 200 -16.25 27.28 -36.30
C GLU A 200 -14.89 27.11 -35.64
N LEU A 201 -13.90 26.69 -36.43
CA LEU A 201 -12.52 26.55 -35.99
C LEU A 201 -11.88 27.93 -35.84
N VAL A 202 -11.39 28.23 -34.64
CA VAL A 202 -10.65 29.45 -34.31
C VAL A 202 -9.20 29.04 -34.09
N GLU A 203 -8.32 29.35 -35.05
CA GLU A 203 -6.86 29.14 -34.95
C GLU A 203 -6.18 30.18 -34.05
#